data_AF-A0A535F5L1-F1
#
_entry.id   AF-A0A535F5L1-F1
#
_cell.length_a   1.000
_cell.length_b   1.000
_cell.length_c   1.000
_cell.angle_alpha   90.00
_cell.angle_beta   90.00
_cell.angle_gamma   90.00
#
_symmetry.space_group_name_H-M   'P 1'
#
loop_
_entity.id
_entity.type
_entity.pdbx_description
1 polymer ?
#
loop_
_entity_poly.entity_id
_entity_poly.type
_entity_poly.pdbx_seq_one_letter_code
_entity_poly.pdbx_strand_id
1 'polypeptide(L)'
;MTVSQDVLVQFDPNNVMVGIAGYYVAPEGTQHVIVGFRDGTLTEVYWRSGQGVHQDTLARFSNGVVGVGAYYDTNEGSQHAVIGTRDGQLIEL
;
A
#
# COMPACT_ATOMS: atom_id res chain seq x y z
N MET A 1 18.98 -1.32 20.70
CA MET A 1 17.79 -1.57 19.86
C MET A 1 18.15 -2.71 18.93
N THR A 2 17.49 -3.85 19.05
CA THR A 2 17.62 -4.94 18.09
C THR A 2 16.65 -4.70 16.95
N VAL A 3 17.14 -4.79 15.72
CA VAL A 3 16.28 -4.79 14.53
C VAL A 3 15.81 -6.23 14.35
N SER A 4 14.50 -6.45 14.35
CA SER A 4 13.91 -7.71 13.90
C SER A 4 13.68 -7.61 12.40
N GLN A 5 14.05 -8.65 11.66
CA GLN A 5 13.77 -8.78 10.24
C GLN A 5 12.82 -9.96 10.03
N ASP A 6 11.77 -9.75 9.26
CA ASP A 6 10.83 -10.78 8.83
C ASP A 6 10.35 -10.48 7.40
N VAL A 7 9.87 -11.51 6.70
CA VAL A 7 9.21 -11.35 5.40
C VAL A 7 7.73 -11.17 5.65
N LEU A 8 7.24 -9.94 5.49
CA LEU A 8 5.81 -9.64 5.67
C LEU A 8 4.95 -10.37 4.62
N VAL A 9 5.37 -10.33 3.35
CA VAL A 9 4.68 -10.97 2.22
C VAL A 9 5.63 -11.15 1.05
N GLN A 10 5.42 -12.20 0.26
CA GLN A 10 6.12 -12.43 -1.01
C GLN A 10 5.13 -12.25 -2.18
N PHE A 11 5.39 -11.26 -3.03
CA PHE A 11 4.66 -11.06 -4.29
C PHE A 11 5.30 -11.82 -5.46
N ASP A 12 4.61 -11.85 -6.60
CA ASP A 12 5.18 -12.37 -7.86
C ASP A 12 6.49 -11.64 -8.18
N PRO A 13 7.63 -12.34 -8.24
CA PRO A 13 8.93 -11.72 -8.48
C PRO A 13 9.04 -11.10 -9.88
N ASN A 14 8.15 -11.44 -10.81
CA ASN A 14 8.14 -10.86 -12.15
C ASN A 14 7.37 -9.53 -12.23
N ASN A 15 6.54 -9.21 -11.22
CA ASN A 15 5.88 -7.93 -11.15
C ASN A 15 6.69 -6.95 -10.31
N VAL A 16 7.28 -5.95 -10.96
CA VAL A 16 8.19 -5.01 -10.31
C VAL A 16 7.41 -4.06 -9.40
N MET A 17 7.68 -4.11 -8.11
CA MET A 17 7.26 -3.07 -7.15
C MET A 17 7.96 -1.75 -7.49
N VAL A 18 7.19 -0.68 -7.62
CA VAL A 18 7.70 0.65 -7.96
C VAL A 18 7.61 1.63 -6.79
N GLY A 19 6.77 1.35 -5.80
CA GLY A 19 6.62 2.19 -4.61
C GLY A 19 5.87 1.47 -3.51
N ILE A 20 6.19 1.84 -2.26
CA ILE A 20 5.51 1.39 -1.05
C ILE A 20 5.25 2.60 -0.15
N ALA A 21 4.09 2.64 0.50
CA ALA A 21 3.78 3.63 1.53
C ALA A 21 2.97 2.97 2.63
N GLY A 22 3.22 3.33 3.90
CA GLY A 22 2.55 2.70 5.04
C GLY A 22 1.95 3.72 6.00
N TYR A 23 0.85 3.35 6.64
CA TYR A 23 0.18 4.12 7.68
C TYR A 23 -0.46 3.19 8.72
N TYR A 24 -0.89 3.77 9.83
CA TYR A 24 -1.54 3.07 10.92
C TYR A 24 -2.90 3.69 11.21
N VAL A 25 -3.92 2.86 11.34
CA VAL A 25 -5.27 3.28 11.72
C VAL A 25 -5.46 2.96 13.20
N ALA A 26 -5.20 3.96 14.05
CA ALA A 26 -5.18 3.78 15.50
C ALA A 26 -6.51 3.28 16.10
N PRO A 27 -7.69 3.75 15.66
CA PRO A 27 -8.96 3.23 16.15
C PRO A 27 -9.19 1.74 15.85
N GLU A 28 -8.60 1.24 14.76
CA GLU A 28 -8.76 -0.15 14.30
C GLU A 28 -7.63 -1.07 14.79
N GLY A 29 -6.51 -0.48 15.22
CA GLY A 29 -5.33 -1.21 15.62
C GLY A 29 -4.57 -1.84 14.45
N THR A 30 -4.85 -1.41 13.22
CA THR A 30 -4.39 -2.03 11.98
C THR A 30 -3.25 -1.24 11.33
N GLN A 31 -2.28 -1.98 10.82
CA GLN A 31 -1.19 -1.49 9.99
C GLN A 31 -1.54 -1.73 8.54
N HIS A 32 -1.24 -0.77 7.67
CA HIS A 32 -1.55 -0.80 6.26
C HIS A 32 -0.31 -0.43 5.45
N VAL A 33 -0.06 -1.15 4.37
CA VAL A 33 1.00 -0.86 3.39
C VAL A 33 0.39 -0.95 2.01
N ILE A 34 0.47 0.16 1.27
CA ILE A 34 0.06 0.24 -0.12
C ILE A 34 1.28 -0.05 -1.00
N VAL A 35 1.15 -1.02 -1.89
CA VAL A 35 2.19 -1.49 -2.81
C VAL A 35 1.76 -1.23 -4.23
N GLY A 36 2.50 -0.38 -4.93
CA GLY A 36 2.29 -0.09 -6.34
C GLY A 36 3.22 -0.90 -7.23
N PHE A 37 2.68 -1.43 -8.32
CA PHE A 37 3.42 -2.24 -9.28
C PHE A 37 3.53 -1.56 -10.65
N ARG A 38 4.60 -1.89 -11.38
CA ARG A 38 4.90 -1.34 -12.71
C ARG A 38 3.81 -1.66 -13.73
N ASP A 39 3.12 -2.78 -13.56
CA ASP A 39 2.01 -3.21 -14.42
C ASP A 39 0.69 -2.46 -14.13
N GLY A 40 0.70 -1.56 -13.15
CA GLY A 40 -0.45 -0.75 -12.77
C GLY A 40 -1.23 -1.27 -11.57
N THR A 41 -0.95 -2.48 -11.08
CA THR A 41 -1.65 -3.03 -9.93
C THR A 41 -1.34 -2.24 -8.66
N LEU A 42 -2.37 -1.99 -7.86
CA LEU A 42 -2.24 -1.49 -6.50
C LEU A 42 -2.77 -2.53 -5.53
N THR A 43 -1.95 -2.92 -4.56
CA THR A 43 -2.32 -3.89 -3.53
C THR A 43 -2.14 -3.26 -2.16
N GLU A 44 -3.15 -3.36 -1.31
CA GLU A 44 -3.04 -3.13 0.12
C GLU A 44 -2.60 -4.41 0.81
N VAL A 45 -1.65 -4.28 1.72
CA VAL A 45 -1.28 -5.30 2.70
C VAL A 45 -1.65 -4.75 4.07
N TYR A 46 -2.47 -5.47 4.83
CA TYR A 46 -2.86 -5.02 6.17
C TYR A 46 -2.85 -6.15 7.19
N TRP A 47 -2.60 -5.77 8.44
CA TRP A 47 -2.55 -6.70 9.57
C TRP A 47 -2.76 -5.98 10.90
N ARG A 48 -3.09 -6.73 11.94
CA ARG A 48 -3.03 -6.29 13.34
C ARG A 48 -2.39 -7.36 14.19
N SER A 49 -1.92 -7.01 15.39
CA SER A 49 -1.33 -7.99 16.30
C SER A 49 -2.28 -9.17 16.54
N GLY A 50 -1.79 -10.40 16.35
CA GLY A 50 -2.58 -11.63 16.51
C GLY A 50 -3.55 -11.95 15.36
N GLN A 51 -3.65 -11.09 14.34
CA GLN A 51 -4.27 -11.42 13.06
C GLN A 51 -3.15 -11.67 12.04
N GLY A 52 -3.36 -12.62 11.13
CA GLY A 52 -2.44 -12.83 10.01
C GLY A 52 -2.35 -11.62 9.09
N VAL A 53 -1.49 -11.74 8.07
CA VAL A 53 -1.33 -10.72 7.01
C VAL A 53 -2.37 -10.95 5.93
N HIS A 54 -3.06 -9.88 5.53
CA HIS A 54 -4.07 -9.88 4.47
C HIS A 54 -3.60 -9.04 3.28
N GLN A 55 -4.14 -9.35 2.10
CA GLN A 55 -3.83 -8.65 0.85
C GLN A 55 -5.10 -8.41 0.05
N ASP A 56 -5.34 -7.16 -0.34
CA ASP A 56 -6.47 -6.79 -1.20
C ASP A 56 -5.98 -5.97 -2.40
N THR A 57 -6.45 -6.30 -3.61
CA THR A 57 -6.17 -5.48 -4.79
C THR A 57 -7.15 -4.32 -4.83
N LEU A 58 -6.64 -3.09 -4.67
CA LEU A 58 -7.47 -1.88 -4.61
C LEU A 58 -7.85 -1.37 -6.01
N ALA A 59 -6.90 -1.37 -6.94
CA ALA A 59 -7.09 -0.78 -8.26
C ALA A 59 -6.07 -1.30 -9.28
N ARG A 60 -6.33 -0.98 -10.56
CA ARG A 60 -5.38 -1.18 -11.66
C ARG A 60 -5.34 0.03 -12.59
N PHE A 61 -4.16 0.62 -12.74
CA PHE A 61 -3.91 1.78 -13.61
C PHE A 61 -3.27 1.34 -14.93
N SER A 62 -3.95 1.55 -16.06
CA SER A 62 -3.48 1.10 -17.39
C SER A 62 -2.13 1.68 -17.81
N ASN A 63 -1.79 2.89 -17.35
CA ASN A 63 -0.53 3.56 -17.67
C ASN A 63 0.65 3.14 -16.75
N GLY A 64 0.39 2.29 -15.75
CA GLY A 64 1.36 1.88 -14.76
C GLY A 64 1.56 2.91 -13.65
N VAL A 65 1.99 2.43 -12.49
CA VAL A 65 2.33 3.26 -11.33
C VAL A 65 3.78 3.73 -11.42
N VAL A 66 4.05 4.94 -10.95
CA VAL A 66 5.40 5.51 -10.82
C VAL A 66 5.69 6.09 -9.43
N GLY A 67 4.68 6.20 -8.56
CA GLY A 67 4.83 6.66 -7.19
C GLY A 67 3.63 6.28 -6.33
N VAL A 68 3.86 6.09 -5.04
CA VAL A 68 2.83 5.71 -4.06
C VAL A 68 3.03 6.54 -2.79
N GLY A 69 1.98 7.22 -2.35
CA GLY A 69 1.82 7.80 -1.03
C GLY A 69 0.59 7.22 -0.35
N ALA A 70 0.56 7.25 0.98
CA ALA A 70 -0.61 6.79 1.73
C ALA A 70 -0.67 7.46 3.10
N TYR A 71 -1.87 7.74 3.58
CA TYR A 71 -2.10 8.34 4.89
C TYR A 71 -3.49 7.99 5.44
N TYR A 72 -3.63 8.16 6.75
CA TYR A 72 -4.91 8.11 7.44
C TYR A 72 -5.24 9.51 7.95
N ASP A 73 -6.41 10.03 7.58
CA ASP A 73 -6.93 11.26 8.16
C ASP A 73 -7.69 10.91 9.45
N THR A 74 -7.10 11.27 10.59
CA THR A 74 -7.71 11.01 11.90
C THR A 74 -8.94 11.86 12.20
N ASN A 75 -9.10 13.01 11.54
CA ASN A 75 -10.25 13.88 11.74
C ASN A 75 -11.47 13.39 10.96
N GLU A 76 -11.24 12.82 9.79
CA GLU A 76 -12.29 12.30 8.90
C GLU A 76 -12.54 10.80 9.08
N GLY A 77 -11.60 10.07 9.67
CA GLY A 77 -11.66 8.62 9.81
C GLY A 77 -11.47 7.89 8.48
N SER A 78 -10.84 8.52 7.50
CA SER A 78 -10.69 8.03 6.13
C SER A 78 -9.24 7.61 5.84
N GLN A 79 -9.11 6.54 5.06
CA GLN A 79 -7.84 6.02 4.57
C GLN A 79 -7.66 6.47 3.13
N HIS A 80 -6.43 6.85 2.75
CA HIS A 80 -6.16 7.42 1.44
C HIS A 80 -4.90 6.82 0.83
N ALA A 81 -4.98 6.47 -0.46
CA ALA A 81 -3.83 6.10 -1.28
C ALA A 81 -3.66 7.10 -2.42
N VAL A 82 -2.47 7.69 -2.55
CA VAL A 82 -2.16 8.70 -3.57
C VAL A 82 -1.15 8.14 -4.56
N ILE A 83 -1.56 8.01 -5.83
CA ILE A 83 -0.86 7.25 -6.85
C ILE A 83 -0.44 8.17 -8.00
N GLY A 84 0.86 8.21 -8.26
CA GLY A 84 1.40 8.82 -9.47
C GLY A 84 1.39 7.81 -10.61
N THR A 85 0.86 8.19 -11.77
CA THR A 85 0.82 7.35 -12.98
C THR A 85 1.81 7.84 -14.03
N ARG A 86 2.22 6.95 -14.95
CA ARG A 86 3.25 7.26 -15.95
C ARG A 86 2.85 8.38 -16.93
N ASP A 87 1.55 8.55 -17.17
CA ASP A 87 0.99 9.64 -17.99
C ASP A 87 0.87 10.97 -17.23
N GLY A 88 1.40 11.05 -16.02
CA GLY A 88 1.55 12.30 -15.26
C GLY A 88 0.32 12.67 -14.44
N GLN A 89 -0.59 11.72 -14.17
CA GLN A 89 -1.69 11.95 -13.24
C GLN A 89 -1.27 11.64 -11.80
N LEU A 90 -1.89 12.36 -10.87
CA LEU A 90 -1.88 12.05 -9.44
C LEU A 90 -3.33 11.73 -9.06
N ILE A 91 -3.57 10.53 -8.55
CA ILE A 91 -4.91 10.01 -8.29
C ILE A 91 -4.99 9.61 -6.82
N GLU A 92 -6.02 10.06 -6.12
CA GLU A 92 -6.37 9.60 -4.77
C GLU A 92 -7.44 8.51 -4.86
N LEU A 93 -7.29 7.49 -4.02
CA LEU A 93 -8.26 6.42 -3.78
C LEU A 93 -8.63 6.39 -2.30
#